data_AF-A0AAV4J3J0-F1
#
_entry.id   AF-A0AAV4J3J0-F1
#
_cell.length_a   1.000
_cell.length_b   1.000
_cell.length_c   1.000
_cell.angle_alpha   90.00
_cell.angle_beta   90.00
_cell.angle_gamma   90.00
#
_symmetry.space_group_name_H-M   'P 1'
#
loop_
_entity.id
_entity.type
_entity.pdbx_description
1 polymer ?
#
loop_
_entity_poly.entity_id
_entity_poly.type
_entity_poly.pdbx_seq_one_letter_code
_entity_poly.pdbx_strand_id
1 'polypeptide(L)'
;MTEDILNLMDKRRRAKGEQKEYESIHREVRRKCEEAKEAWLIEKCREIDTFQRQAPNTMYRNVEELMGKKKASSTGKKWRNHNGKRENSREMVRIELFDDERKEIEVMKGNFAGPPILKDEVRTAIWKMKN
;
A
#
# COMPACT_ATOMS: atom_id res chain seq x y z
N MET A 1 -13.59 -26.44 19.50
CA MET A 1 -12.25 -25.78 19.46
C MET A 1 -12.05 -24.78 20.60
N THR A 2 -12.96 -23.82 20.79
CA THR A 2 -12.92 -22.85 21.91
C THR A 2 -13.06 -23.50 23.29
N GLU A 3 -13.93 -24.50 23.44
CA GLU A 3 -14.13 -25.25 24.69
C GLU A 3 -12.90 -26.09 25.08
N ASP A 4 -12.18 -26.64 24.10
CA ASP A 4 -10.96 -27.41 24.34
C ASP A 4 -9.83 -26.52 24.88
N ILE A 5 -9.71 -25.30 24.37
CA ILE A 5 -8.74 -24.30 24.83
C ILE A 5 -9.10 -23.83 26.24
N LEU A 6 -10.39 -23.60 26.52
CA LEU A 6 -10.88 -23.25 27.86
C LEU A 6 -10.54 -24.34 28.89
N ASN A 7 -10.80 -25.60 28.56
CA ASN A 7 -10.46 -26.74 29.42
C ASN A 7 -8.95 -26.84 29.67
N LEU A 8 -8.11 -26.62 28.65
CA LEU A 8 -6.65 -26.61 28.81
C LEU A 8 -6.15 -25.41 29.62
N MET A 9 -6.78 -24.24 29.50
CA MET A 9 -6.47 -23.06 30.32
C MET A 9 -6.77 -23.30 31.79
N ASP A 10 -7.87 -23.99 32.11
CA ASP A 10 -8.20 -24.34 33.49
C ASP A 10 -7.28 -25.43 34.05
N LYS A 11 -6.87 -26.41 33.25
CA LYS A 11 -5.82 -27.36 33.63
C LYS A 11 -4.49 -26.66 33.91
N ARG A 12 -4.09 -25.71 33.06
CA ARG A 12 -2.89 -24.87 33.28
C ARG A 12 -2.97 -24.09 34.59
N ARG A 13 -4.16 -23.57 34.93
CA ARG A 13 -4.38 -22.82 36.18
C ARG A 13 -4.15 -23.71 37.42
N ARG A 14 -4.56 -24.99 37.34
CA ARG A 14 -4.41 -25.98 38.42
C ARG A 14 -2.97 -26.51 38.54
N ALA A 15 -2.24 -26.63 37.43
CA ALA A 15 -0.86 -27.12 37.39
C ALA A 15 0.20 -26.09 37.84
N LYS A 16 -0.18 -24.93 38.37
CA LYS A 16 0.74 -23.81 38.70
C LYS A 16 1.82 -24.17 39.74
N GLY A 17 1.66 -25.29 40.45
CA GLY A 17 2.64 -25.83 41.40
C GLY A 17 3.64 -26.82 40.80
N GLU A 18 3.38 -27.38 39.62
CA GLU A 18 4.27 -28.36 38.98
C GLU A 18 4.79 -27.82 37.63
N GLN A 19 6.06 -27.42 37.60
CA GLN A 19 6.64 -26.67 36.48
C GLN A 19 6.59 -27.43 35.15
N LYS A 20 6.86 -28.74 35.16
CA LYS A 20 6.92 -29.56 33.94
C LYS A 20 5.55 -29.72 33.29
N GLU A 21 4.53 -30.06 34.08
CA GLU A 21 3.16 -30.20 33.58
C GLU A 21 2.58 -28.85 33.17
N TYR A 22 2.86 -27.78 33.91
CA TYR A 22 2.48 -26.42 33.52
C TYR A 22 3.05 -26.02 32.16
N GLU A 23 4.35 -26.23 31.92
CA GLU A 23 4.99 -25.90 30.65
C GLU A 23 4.43 -26.74 29.49
N SER A 24 4.19 -28.02 29.72
CA SER A 24 3.59 -28.93 28.74
C SER A 24 2.20 -28.44 28.30
N ILE A 25 1.32 -28.20 29.27
CA ILE A 25 -0.04 -27.70 29.02
C ILE A 25 0.03 -26.32 28.36
N HIS A 26 0.96 -25.46 28.78
CA HIS A 26 1.10 -24.13 28.19
C HIS A 26 1.50 -24.17 26.71
N ARG A 27 2.40 -25.08 26.33
CA ARG A 27 2.76 -25.30 24.92
C ARG A 27 1.56 -25.79 24.12
N GLU A 28 0.80 -26.74 24.67
CA GLU A 28 -0.38 -27.27 24.00
C GLU A 28 -1.49 -26.22 23.83
N VAL A 29 -1.70 -25.37 24.84
CA VAL A 29 -2.60 -24.21 24.74
C VAL A 29 -2.18 -23.28 23.62
N ARG A 30 -0.89 -22.92 23.53
CA ARG A 30 -0.41 -22.05 22.44
C ARG A 30 -0.67 -22.67 21.07
N ARG A 31 -0.33 -23.96 20.90
CA ARG A 31 -0.56 -24.69 19.66
C ARG A 31 -2.04 -24.65 19.26
N LYS A 32 -2.96 -24.96 20.17
CA LYS A 32 -4.40 -24.91 19.86
C LYS A 32 -4.90 -23.50 19.55
N CYS A 33 -4.36 -22.47 20.22
CA CYS A 33 -4.67 -21.08 19.89
C CYS A 33 -4.17 -20.69 18.49
N GLU A 34 -2.98 -21.14 18.10
CA GLU A 34 -2.41 -20.93 16.76
C GLU A 34 -3.26 -21.64 15.70
N GLU A 35 -3.61 -22.91 15.91
CA GLU A 35 -4.51 -23.65 15.01
C GLU A 35 -5.88 -22.97 14.87
N ALA A 36 -6.45 -22.48 15.97
CA ALA A 36 -7.74 -21.79 15.95
C ALA A 36 -7.65 -20.46 15.20
N LYS A 37 -6.54 -19.73 15.37
CA LYS A 37 -6.28 -18.48 14.64
C LYS A 37 -6.11 -18.74 13.15
N GLU A 38 -5.38 -19.80 12.79
CA GLU A 38 -5.17 -20.19 11.39
C GLU A 38 -6.50 -20.58 10.73
N ALA A 39 -7.32 -21.39 11.40
CA ALA A 39 -8.65 -21.74 10.91
C ALA A 39 -9.54 -20.52 10.69
N TRP A 40 -9.51 -19.55 11.62
CA TRP A 40 -10.24 -18.29 11.47
C TRP A 40 -9.74 -17.45 10.28
N LEU A 41 -8.41 -17.37 10.09
CA LEU A 41 -7.82 -16.67 8.95
C LEU A 41 -8.20 -17.33 7.62
N ILE A 42 -8.13 -18.66 7.53
CA ILE A 42 -8.52 -19.41 6.34
C ILE A 42 -9.97 -19.13 5.98
N GLU A 43 -10.88 -19.15 6.96
CA GLU A 43 -12.29 -18.87 6.72
C GLU A 43 -12.49 -17.43 6.22
N LYS A 44 -11.78 -16.46 6.82
CA LYS A 44 -11.84 -15.07 6.35
C LYS A 44 -11.27 -14.88 4.95
N CYS A 45 -10.21 -15.58 4.57
CA CYS A 45 -9.70 -15.57 3.21
C CYS A 45 -10.74 -16.11 2.22
N ARG A 46 -11.42 -17.22 2.56
CA ARG A 46 -12.51 -17.76 1.74
C ARG A 46 -13.65 -16.79 1.57
N GLU A 47 -14.10 -16.14 2.66
CA GLU A 47 -15.11 -15.09 2.58
C GLU A 47 -14.68 -13.97 1.63
N ILE A 48 -13.43 -13.49 1.75
CA ILE A 48 -12.87 -12.43 0.89
C ILE A 48 -12.85 -12.84 -0.59
N ASP A 49 -12.46 -14.07 -0.90
CA ASP A 49 -12.43 -14.59 -2.27
C ASP A 49 -13.81 -14.59 -2.94
N THR A 50 -14.89 -14.79 -2.17
CA THR A 50 -16.25 -14.70 -2.73
C THR A 50 -16.59 -13.28 -3.22
N PHE A 51 -16.08 -12.24 -2.56
CA PHE A 51 -16.31 -10.85 -2.93
C PHE A 51 -15.51 -10.41 -4.16
N GLN A 52 -14.49 -11.17 -4.58
CA GLN A 52 -13.67 -10.84 -5.76
C GLN A 52 -14.53 -10.67 -7.03
N ARG A 53 -15.56 -11.51 -7.19
CA ARG A 53 -16.44 -11.49 -8.39
C ARG A 53 -17.64 -10.57 -8.26
N GLN A 54 -18.15 -10.36 -7.04
CA GLN A 54 -19.40 -9.63 -6.80
C GLN A 54 -19.18 -8.16 -6.46
N ALA A 55 -18.15 -7.86 -5.67
CA ALA A 55 -17.89 -6.52 -5.15
C ALA A 55 -16.39 -6.35 -4.80
N PRO A 56 -15.54 -6.04 -5.79
CA PRO A 56 -14.09 -5.93 -5.57
C PRO A 56 -13.72 -4.84 -4.54
N ASN A 57 -14.49 -3.76 -4.46
CA ASN A 57 -14.27 -2.70 -3.48
C ASN A 57 -14.44 -3.18 -2.02
N THR A 58 -15.40 -4.05 -1.74
CA THR A 58 -15.59 -4.61 -0.39
C THR A 58 -14.51 -5.64 -0.07
N MET A 59 -14.05 -6.41 -1.06
CA MET A 59 -12.90 -7.30 -0.92
C MET A 59 -11.66 -6.53 -0.44
N TYR A 60 -11.27 -5.45 -1.13
CA TYR A 60 -10.11 -4.64 -0.74
C TYR A 60 -10.25 -4.04 0.66
N ARG A 61 -11.46 -3.57 1.04
CA ARG A 61 -11.72 -3.05 2.39
C ARG A 61 -11.55 -4.13 3.45
N ASN A 62 -12.10 -5.33 3.23
CA ASN A 62 -11.99 -6.45 4.17
C ASN A 62 -10.54 -6.91 4.32
N VAL A 63 -9.75 -6.90 3.24
CA VAL A 63 -8.31 -7.19 3.28
C VAL A 63 -7.55 -6.14 4.08
N GLU A 64 -7.85 -4.85 3.90
CA GLU A 64 -7.23 -3.77 4.68
C GLU A 64 -7.55 -3.86 6.19
N GLU A 65 -8.80 -4.19 6.53
CA GLU A 65 -9.24 -4.40 7.90
C GLU A 65 -8.54 -5.62 8.54
N LEU A 66 -8.45 -6.73 7.82
CA LEU A 66 -7.81 -7.95 8.30
C LEU A 66 -6.29 -7.80 8.49
N MET A 67 -5.64 -7.02 7.62
CA MET A 67 -4.22 -6.66 7.72
C MET A 67 -3.94 -5.59 8.78
N GLY A 68 -4.97 -4.95 9.35
CA GLY A 68 -4.82 -3.90 10.35
C GLY A 68 -4.03 -2.69 9.86
N LYS A 69 -4.04 -2.42 8.54
CA LYS A 69 -3.31 -1.28 7.98
C LYS A 69 -3.91 0.01 8.56
N LYS A 70 -3.15 0.70 9.41
CA LYS A 70 -3.52 2.04 9.88
C LYS A 70 -3.68 2.92 8.64
N LYS A 71 -4.81 3.62 8.51
CA LYS A 71 -4.96 4.67 7.51
C LYS A 71 -3.74 5.58 7.66
N ALA A 72 -2.91 5.66 6.62
CA ALA A 72 -1.84 6.64 6.59
C ALA A 72 -2.47 7.98 6.95
N SER A 73 -1.90 8.70 7.93
CA SER A 73 -2.40 10.03 8.28
C SER A 73 -2.50 10.82 6.97
N SER A 74 -3.59 11.55 6.76
CA SER A 74 -3.88 12.20 5.49
C SER A 74 -2.96 13.41 5.21
N THR A 75 -1.68 13.29 5.54
CA THR A 75 -0.59 14.15 5.10
C THR A 75 -0.04 13.66 3.75
N GLY A 76 -0.89 13.03 2.92
CA GLY A 76 -0.67 13.03 1.48
C GLY A 76 -0.78 14.48 1.02
N LYS A 77 0.30 15.02 0.44
CA LYS A 77 0.32 16.37 -0.16
C LYS A 77 -0.91 16.50 -1.06
N LYS A 78 -1.92 17.24 -0.59
CA LYS A 78 -3.09 17.58 -1.40
C LYS A 78 -2.55 18.50 -2.49
N TRP A 79 -2.53 18.02 -3.74
CA TRP A 79 -2.28 18.90 -4.88
C TRP A 79 -3.39 19.95 -4.86
N ARG A 80 -3.01 21.20 -4.59
CA ARG A 80 -3.89 22.36 -4.61
C ARG A 80 -3.50 23.16 -5.84
N ASN A 81 -4.48 23.72 -6.52
CA ASN A 81 -4.19 24.76 -7.51
C ASN A 81 -3.63 26.01 -6.82
N HIS A 82 -3.14 26.97 -7.61
CA HIS A 82 -2.63 28.26 -7.11
C HIS A 82 -3.64 29.03 -6.24
N ASN A 83 -4.93 28.69 -6.32
CA ASN A 83 -6.03 29.29 -5.55
C ASN A 83 -6.43 28.46 -4.31
N GLY A 84 -5.66 27.43 -3.94
CA GLY A 84 -5.85 26.67 -2.71
C GLY A 84 -7.06 25.73 -2.68
N LYS A 85 -7.82 25.62 -3.78
CA LYS A 85 -8.99 24.73 -3.90
C LYS A 85 -8.57 23.30 -4.22
N ARG A 86 -9.39 22.34 -3.79
CA ARG A 86 -9.25 20.92 -4.14
C ARG A 86 -9.68 20.75 -5.59
N GLU A 87 -8.77 20.31 -6.43
CA GLU A 87 -9.03 20.03 -7.84
C GLU A 87 -9.32 18.54 -8.00
N ASN A 88 -10.49 18.21 -8.54
CA ASN A 88 -10.93 16.84 -8.74
C ASN A 88 -10.30 16.31 -10.03
N SER A 89 -9.09 15.76 -9.92
CA SER A 89 -8.23 15.37 -11.05
C SER A 89 -8.91 14.49 -12.12
N ARG A 90 -9.96 13.73 -11.79
CA ARG A 90 -10.62 12.84 -12.75
C ARG A 90 -11.34 13.56 -13.89
N GLU A 91 -11.82 14.78 -13.67
CA GLU A 91 -12.62 15.51 -14.66
C GLU A 91 -11.73 16.30 -15.62
N MET A 92 -10.63 16.88 -15.11
CA MET A 92 -9.62 17.60 -15.90
C MET A 92 -8.84 16.68 -16.86
N VAL A 93 -8.47 15.48 -16.41
CA VAL A 93 -7.71 14.51 -17.23
C VAL A 93 -8.48 14.12 -18.51
N ARG A 94 -9.82 14.17 -18.49
CA ARG A 94 -10.62 13.79 -19.65
C ARG A 94 -10.70 14.89 -20.70
N ILE A 95 -10.71 16.15 -20.29
CA ILE A 95 -10.93 17.30 -21.17
C ILE A 95 -9.58 17.80 -21.70
N GLU A 96 -8.60 18.04 -20.83
CA GLU A 96 -7.34 18.66 -21.25
C GLU A 96 -6.36 17.69 -21.93
N LEU A 97 -6.47 16.38 -21.68
CA LEU A 97 -5.48 15.41 -22.18
C LEU A 97 -5.83 14.82 -23.55
N PHE A 98 -7.07 14.99 -24.02
CA PHE A 98 -7.59 14.35 -25.24
C PHE A 98 -8.13 15.31 -26.31
N ASP A 99 -8.35 16.59 -25.98
CA ASP A 99 -8.63 17.63 -26.98
C ASP A 99 -7.29 18.21 -27.48
N ASP A 100 -6.64 17.51 -28.42
CA ASP A 100 -5.43 18.01 -29.08
C ASP A 100 -5.79 18.99 -30.20
N GLU A 101 -5.98 20.27 -29.83
CA GLU A 101 -6.25 21.37 -30.77
C GLU A 101 -4.99 21.90 -31.50
N ARG A 102 -3.84 21.23 -31.37
CA ARG A 102 -2.60 21.71 -32.01
C ARG A 102 -2.70 21.54 -33.51
N LYS A 103 -2.58 22.65 -34.26
CA LYS A 103 -2.39 22.62 -35.71
C LYS A 103 -1.11 21.86 -36.03
N GLU A 104 -1.17 20.93 -36.97
CA GLU A 104 0.00 20.23 -37.49
C GLU A 104 1.04 21.26 -37.93
N ILE A 105 2.23 21.20 -37.31
CA ILE A 105 3.32 22.13 -37.61
C ILE A 105 3.91 21.70 -38.94
N GLU A 106 3.73 22.51 -39.99
CA GLU A 106 4.48 22.34 -41.22
C GLU A 106 5.98 22.42 -40.89
N VAL A 107 6.71 21.34 -41.18
CA VAL A 107 8.14 21.22 -40.88
C VAL A 107 8.87 22.31 -41.65
N MET A 108 9.21 23.41 -40.97
CA MET A 108 10.08 24.45 -41.54
C MET A 108 11.41 23.81 -41.93
N LYS A 109 11.69 23.72 -43.23
CA LYS A 109 13.02 23.43 -43.77
C LYS A 109 13.91 24.67 -43.55
N GLY A 110 14.48 24.78 -42.36
CA GLY A 110 15.43 25.83 -41.99
C GLY A 110 16.65 25.22 -41.31
N ASN A 111 17.85 25.68 -41.69
CA ASN A 111 19.14 25.18 -41.22
C ASN A 111 19.20 25.05 -39.68
N PHE A 112 19.41 23.82 -39.19
CA PHE A 112 19.57 23.48 -37.77
C PHE A 112 20.92 23.93 -37.18
N ALA A 113 21.32 25.18 -37.44
CA ALA A 113 22.41 25.78 -36.68
C ALA A 113 21.80 26.30 -35.37
N GLY A 114 21.89 25.48 -34.32
CA GLY A 114 21.65 25.94 -32.95
C GLY A 114 22.59 27.11 -32.59
N PRO A 115 22.25 27.89 -31.55
CA PRO A 115 23.09 29.00 -31.13
C PRO A 115 24.53 28.53 -30.86
N PRO A 116 25.55 29.31 -31.25
CA PRO A 116 26.94 28.93 -31.06
C PRO A 116 27.26 28.81 -29.56
N ILE A 117 27.89 27.71 -29.18
CA ILE A 117 28.27 27.44 -27.79
C ILE A 117 29.14 28.59 -27.27
N LEU A 118 28.75 29.17 -26.13
CA LEU A 118 29.43 30.33 -25.57
C LEU A 118 30.63 29.89 -24.74
N LYS A 119 31.71 30.70 -24.73
CA LYS A 119 32.93 30.42 -23.95
C LYS A 119 32.65 30.19 -22.46
N ASP A 120 31.62 30.85 -21.91
CA ASP A 120 31.24 30.72 -20.51
C ASP A 120 30.54 29.40 -20.18
N GLU A 121 29.80 28.82 -21.14
CA GLU A 121 29.22 27.47 -20.98
C GLU A 121 30.33 26.43 -20.88
N VAL A 122 31.37 26.55 -21.72
CA VAL A 122 32.54 25.64 -21.70
C VAL A 122 33.30 25.76 -20.38
N ARG A 123 33.54 26.98 -19.89
CA ARG A 123 34.19 27.21 -18.59
C ARG A 123 33.40 26.58 -17.43
N THR A 124 32.08 26.74 -17.47
CA THR A 124 31.19 26.18 -16.44
C THR A 124 31.18 24.66 -16.48
N ALA A 125 31.21 24.07 -17.69
CA ALA A 125 31.29 22.62 -17.86
C ALA A 125 32.62 22.08 -17.31
N ILE A 126 33.75 22.70 -17.64
CA ILE A 126 35.09 22.31 -17.13
C ILE A 126 35.13 22.42 -15.60
N TRP A 127 34.61 23.50 -15.02
CA TRP A 127 34.61 23.68 -13.57
C TRP A 127 33.74 22.64 -12.83
N LYS A 128 32.68 22.15 -13.47
CA LYS A 128 31.79 21.12 -12.92
C LYS A 128 32.34 19.70 -13.07
N MET A 129 33.37 19.48 -13.87
CA MET A 129 34.06 18.19 -13.92
C MET A 129 34.91 18.05 -12.65
N LYS A 130 34.49 17.18 -11.73
CA LYS A 130 35.33 16.75 -10.60
C LYS A 130 36.46 15.88 -11.11
N ASN A 131 37.66 16.06 -10.56
CA ASN A 131 38.71 15.04 -10.59
C ASN A 131 38.25 13.77 -9.85
#